data_AF-A0A7K3SA67-F1
#
_entry.id   AF-A0A7K3SA67-F1
#
_cell.length_a   1.000
_cell.length_b   1.000
_cell.length_c   1.000
_cell.angle_alpha   90.00
_cell.angle_beta   90.00
_cell.angle_gamma   90.00
#
_symmetry.space_group_name_H-M   'P 1'
#
loop_
_entity.id
_entity.type
_entity.pdbx_description
1 polymer ?
#
loop_
_entity_poly.entity_id
_entity_poly.type
_entity_poly.pdbx_seq_one_letter_code
_entity_poly.pdbx_strand_id
1 'polypeptide(L)' 'PRRSGGSAGSGGSGRSGGYGRRSASGVKGEFALPVAITPALPAVETFGELEMPAPLKQALATEGVTVP' A
#
# COMPACT_ATOMS: atom_id res chain seq x y z
N PRO A 1 0.88 56.64 -31.18
CA PRO A 1 0.52 55.23 -31.44
C PRO A 1 0.05 54.52 -30.16
N ARG A 2 -1.26 54.25 -30.07
CA ARG A 2 -1.93 53.59 -28.95
C ARG A 2 -2.25 52.15 -29.35
N ARG A 3 -2.13 51.21 -28.41
CA ARG A 3 -3.12 50.14 -28.09
C ARG A 3 -2.58 49.30 -26.93
N SER A 4 -3.06 49.65 -25.74
CA SER A 4 -3.01 48.87 -24.50
C SER A 4 -3.82 47.57 -24.65
N GLY A 5 -3.29 46.48 -24.11
CA GLY A 5 -3.91 45.16 -24.10
C GLY A 5 -5.06 45.02 -23.10
N GLY A 6 -5.68 43.84 -23.11
CA GLY A 6 -6.64 43.40 -22.11
C GLY A 6 -7.72 42.49 -22.71
N SER A 7 -7.53 41.18 -22.56
CA SER A 7 -8.42 40.11 -23.02
C SER A 7 -9.80 40.18 -22.34
N ALA A 8 -10.87 40.33 -23.14
CA ALA A 8 -12.25 40.17 -22.70
C ALA A 8 -12.72 38.76 -23.07
N GLY A 9 -12.59 37.82 -22.12
CA GLY A 9 -13.15 36.48 -22.22
C GLY A 9 -14.31 36.31 -21.24
N SER A 10 -15.50 36.83 -21.57
CA SER A 10 -16.74 36.47 -20.90
C SER A 10 -17.46 35.42 -21.75
N GLY A 11 -17.32 34.15 -21.39
CA GLY A 11 -17.98 33.04 -22.09
C GLY A 11 -18.42 31.94 -21.12
N GLY A 12 -19.73 31.75 -21.01
CA GLY A 12 -20.31 30.45 -20.69
C GLY A 12 -20.88 30.24 -19.29
N SER A 13 -22.03 30.84 -19.01
CA SER A 13 -23.02 30.29 -18.08
C SER A 13 -23.55 28.95 -18.61
N GLY A 14 -23.64 27.92 -17.74
CA GLY A 14 -24.43 26.72 -17.99
C GLY A 14 -23.63 25.41 -18.16
N ARG A 15 -23.19 24.81 -17.05
CA ARG A 15 -23.01 23.34 -16.97
C ARG A 15 -24.03 22.81 -15.98
N SER A 16 -25.23 22.56 -16.48
CA SER A 16 -26.29 21.84 -15.79
C SER A 16 -26.01 20.33 -15.80
N GLY A 17 -26.30 19.66 -14.68
CA GLY A 17 -26.23 18.21 -14.51
C GLY A 17 -24.86 17.74 -14.03
N GLY A 18 -24.63 17.41 -12.77
CA GLY A 18 -25.50 16.65 -11.88
C GLY A 18 -24.88 15.28 -11.66
N TYR A 19 -24.08 15.17 -10.60
CA TYR A 19 -23.78 13.95 -9.83
C TYR A 19 -23.54 12.65 -10.61
N GLY A 20 -22.28 12.44 -11.01
CA GLY A 20 -21.74 11.13 -11.39
C GLY A 20 -20.41 10.82 -10.69
N ARG A 21 -20.16 11.43 -9.53
CA ARG A 21 -18.99 11.11 -8.71
C ARG A 21 -19.32 9.89 -7.85
N ARG A 22 -18.81 8.75 -8.31
CA ARG A 22 -18.45 7.55 -7.52
C ARG A 22 -19.49 7.07 -6.52
N SER A 23 -20.25 6.07 -6.93
CA SER A 23 -20.66 5.02 -6.00
C SER A 23 -20.44 3.68 -6.69
N ALA A 24 -19.16 3.30 -6.79
CA ALA A 24 -18.85 1.94 -6.36
C ALA A 24 -19.31 1.89 -4.91
N SER A 25 -20.59 1.56 -4.71
CA SER A 25 -21.11 1.14 -3.43
C SER A 25 -20.19 -0.02 -3.07
N GLY A 26 -19.17 0.28 -2.26
CA GLY A 26 -18.20 -0.71 -1.83
C GLY A 26 -19.02 -1.89 -1.38
N VAL A 27 -18.77 -3.06 -1.94
CA VAL A 27 -19.39 -4.29 -1.47
C VAL A 27 -19.03 -4.33 0.01
N LYS A 28 -19.96 -3.88 0.86
CA LYS A 28 -19.85 -3.96 2.31
C LYS A 28 -20.17 -5.40 2.66
N GLY A 29 -19.27 -6.28 2.24
CA GLY A 29 -19.19 -7.64 2.73
C GLY A 29 -18.32 -7.65 3.96
N GLU A 30 -18.70 -8.46 4.93
CA GLU A 30 -17.90 -8.72 6.12
C GLU A 30 -16.62 -9.47 5.70
N PHE A 31 -15.45 -8.98 6.10
CA PHE A 31 -14.20 -9.70 5.90
C PHE A 31 -14.08 -10.77 6.98
N ALA A 32 -14.23 -12.03 6.59
CA ALA A 32 -13.90 -13.15 7.47
C ALA A 32 -12.37 -13.22 7.68
N LEU A 33 -11.95 -13.54 8.90
CA LEU A 33 -10.53 -13.74 9.19
C LEU A 33 -10.02 -15.01 8.47
N PRO A 34 -8.86 -14.95 7.80
CA PRO A 34 -8.26 -16.13 7.20
C PRO A 34 -7.82 -17.12 8.28
N VAL A 35 -8.02 -18.40 8.02
CA VAL A 35 -7.52 -19.48 8.88
C VAL A 35 -6.16 -19.95 8.35
N ALA A 36 -5.19 -20.11 9.23
CA ALA A 36 -3.88 -20.63 8.87
C ALA A 36 -3.98 -22.12 8.49
N ILE A 37 -3.57 -22.46 7.27
CA ILE A 37 -3.47 -23.84 6.77
C ILE A 37 -2.02 -24.35 6.73
N THR A 38 -1.06 -23.44 6.84
CA THR A 38 0.36 -23.79 6.91
C THR A 38 0.65 -24.42 8.27
N PRO A 39 1.30 -25.59 8.33
CA PRO A 39 1.72 -26.17 9.59
C PRO A 39 2.66 -25.20 10.31
N ALA A 40 2.58 -25.18 11.64
CA ALA A 40 3.52 -24.42 12.43
C ALA A 40 4.94 -24.95 12.19
N LEU A 41 5.88 -24.03 11.98
CA LEU A 41 7.29 -24.38 11.94
C LEU A 41 7.72 -24.87 13.33
N PRO A 42 8.50 -25.95 13.45
CA PRO A 42 9.02 -26.38 14.73
C PRO A 42 9.90 -25.29 15.35
N ALA A 43 9.91 -25.23 16.69
CA ALA A 43 10.83 -24.37 17.41
C ALA A 43 12.27 -24.85 17.18
N VAL A 44 13.20 -23.89 17.11
CA VAL A 44 14.63 -24.12 16.92
C VAL A 44 15.39 -23.29 17.94
N GLU A 45 16.58 -23.75 18.33
CA GLU A 45 17.39 -23.07 19.35
C GLU A 45 18.27 -21.97 18.73
N THR A 46 18.57 -22.09 17.43
CA THR A 46 19.46 -21.16 16.72
C THR A 46 18.99 -20.87 15.29
N PHE A 47 19.34 -19.68 14.78
CA PHE A 47 19.12 -19.34 13.36
C PHE A 47 19.89 -20.24 12.37
N GLY A 48 20.87 -21.01 12.86
CA GLY A 48 21.63 -21.97 12.05
C GLY A 48 20.76 -23.09 11.49
N GLU A 49 19.74 -23.49 12.24
CA GLU A 49 18.80 -24.57 11.93
C GLU A 49 17.71 -24.16 10.93
N LEU A 50 17.48 -22.86 10.75
CA LEU A 50 16.53 -22.35 9.78
C LEU A 50 17.14 -22.34 8.37
N GLU A 51 16.35 -22.68 7.35
CA GLU A 51 16.75 -22.59 5.95
C GLU A 51 16.71 -21.11 5.49
N MET A 52 17.78 -20.38 5.81
CA MET A 52 17.93 -18.96 5.48
C MET A 52 19.20 -18.74 4.65
N PRO A 53 19.24 -17.70 3.80
CA PRO A 53 20.45 -17.33 3.07
C PRO A 53 21.63 -17.04 4.02
N ALA A 54 22.84 -17.47 3.65
CA ALA A 54 24.05 -17.26 4.45
C ALA A 54 24.32 -15.77 4.80
N PRO A 55 24.11 -14.79 3.89
CA PRO A 55 24.31 -13.38 4.24
C PRO A 55 23.40 -12.90 5.37
N LEU A 56 22.17 -13.44 5.45
CA LEU A 56 21.21 -13.09 6.49
C LEU A 56 21.68 -13.63 7.86
N LYS A 57 22.08 -14.90 7.92
CA LYS A 57 22.62 -15.50 9.16
C LYS A 57 23.84 -14.73 9.67
N GLN A 58 24.71 -14.26 8.77
CA GLN A 58 25.88 -13.45 9.12
C GLN A 58 25.48 -12.07 9.68
N ALA A 59 24.47 -11.43 9.10
CA ALA A 59 23.97 -10.15 9.61
C ALA A 59 23.42 -10.31 11.04
N LEU A 60 22.59 -11.32 11.30
CA LEU A 60 22.05 -11.59 12.64
C LEU A 60 23.16 -11.81 13.68
N ALA A 61 24.18 -12.60 13.32
CA ALA A 61 25.33 -12.83 14.20
C ALA A 61 26.12 -11.54 14.47
N THR A 62 26.28 -10.68 13.47
CA THR A 62 26.98 -9.38 13.61
C THR A 62 26.23 -8.43 14.55
N GLU A 63 24.90 -8.44 14.47
CA GLU A 63 24.01 -7.65 15.35
C GLU A 63 23.83 -8.30 16.74
N GLY A 64 24.41 -9.48 16.99
CA GLY A 64 24.29 -10.20 18.25
C GLY A 64 22.94 -10.88 18.47
N VAL A 65 22.09 -10.95 17.44
CA VAL A 65 20.79 -11.62 17.49
C VAL A 65 21.01 -13.12 17.28
N THR A 66 21.01 -13.88 18.36
CA THR A 66 21.44 -15.29 18.37
C THR A 66 20.31 -16.30 18.61
N VAL A 67 19.17 -15.85 19.16
CA VAL A 67 17.99 -16.69 19.47
C VAL A 67 16.80 -16.26 18.60
N PRO A 68 16.13 -17.20 17.91
CA PRO A 68 14.96 -16.93 17.06
C PRO A 68 13.64 -16.70 17.81
#